data_AF-A0A8B9EC84-F1
#
_entry.id   AF-A0A8B9EC84-F1
#
_cell.length_a   1.000
_cell.length_b   1.000
_cell.length_c   1.000
_cell.angle_alpha   90.00
_cell.angle_beta   90.00
_cell.angle_gamma   90.00
#
_symmetry.space_group_name_H-M   'P 1'
#
loop_
_entity.id
_entity.type
_entity.pdbx_description
1 polymer ?
#
loop_
_entity_poly.entity_id
_entity_poly.type
_entity_poly.pdbx_seq_one_letter_code
_entity_poly.pdbx_strand_id
1 'polypeptide(L)'
;GPTPAGRDRSRSRAAGPGWAAGTPLLLLLLLPLPGAAGGGAVCGSCPGPLRNGSLVARYCASRAGAEPRGRCCVARGPPRRLLGYGRGRRGRGAAACGGLQQGAGCAGVSRPSLCPRLDLSNCSLRSLPAAFAEAAAVAVLDLTENPLAAPPNSSFLGFTNLQSLAVPLELECPGGNSAWEEVTEHGSSRLCHGQRNPCNSSGELAWLCPENAACAPDGPGFSQCLCASPFHGYKCLREGAFPVLPFCSILGAVTAALSLLLWGTQRRKAKAP
;
A
#
# COMPACT_ATOMS: atom_id res chain seq x y z
N GLY A 1 -48.16 34.05 70.41
CA GLY A 1 -46.95 34.29 71.23
C GLY A 1 -45.87 33.32 70.79
N PRO A 2 -44.60 33.73 70.71
CA PRO A 2 -43.72 33.42 69.57
C PRO A 2 -42.39 32.72 69.95
N THR A 3 -41.51 32.59 68.95
CA THR A 3 -40.02 32.44 68.97
C THR A 3 -39.40 31.04 69.16
N PRO A 4 -38.22 30.74 68.54
CA PRO A 4 -37.20 31.71 68.10
C PRO A 4 -36.68 31.62 66.64
N ALA A 5 -36.41 32.82 66.10
CA ALA A 5 -35.36 33.15 65.13
C ALA A 5 -34.18 33.75 65.95
N GLY A 6 -32.90 33.74 65.61
CA GLY A 6 -32.18 33.54 64.36
C GLY A 6 -31.06 34.60 64.31
N ARG A 7 -29.80 34.19 64.05
CA ARG A 7 -28.61 34.93 63.52
C ARG A 7 -27.36 34.17 63.99
N ASP A 8 -26.30 33.98 63.20
CA ASP A 8 -25.58 35.07 62.55
C ASP A 8 -24.72 34.66 61.34
N ARG A 9 -24.37 35.69 60.56
CA ARG A 9 -23.62 35.69 59.31
C ARG A 9 -22.16 35.23 59.47
N SER A 10 -21.67 34.44 58.51
CA SER A 10 -20.25 34.31 58.20
C SER A 10 -19.92 34.93 56.84
N ARG A 11 -19.10 35.98 56.88
CA ARG A 11 -18.37 36.54 55.74
C ARG A 11 -16.89 36.29 56.02
N SER A 12 -16.16 35.68 55.10
CA SER A 12 -14.72 35.87 54.96
C SER A 12 -14.25 35.51 53.55
N ARG A 13 -13.43 36.39 53.01
CA ARG A 13 -12.82 36.39 51.67
C ARG A 13 -11.54 35.56 51.64
N ALA A 14 -11.15 35.24 50.40
CA ALA A 14 -9.79 35.18 49.85
C ALA A 14 -9.01 33.86 49.96
N ALA A 15 -8.69 33.28 48.80
CA ALA A 15 -7.34 33.25 48.23
C ALA A 15 -7.38 32.69 46.79
N GLY A 16 -6.76 33.37 45.83
CA GLY A 16 -6.40 32.81 44.51
C GLY A 16 -5.26 31.79 44.63
N PRO A 17 -4.94 31.01 43.58
CA PRO A 17 -4.11 31.47 42.45
C PRO A 17 -4.61 30.85 41.11
N GLY A 18 -4.11 31.09 39.91
CA GLY A 18 -2.97 31.81 39.36
C GLY A 18 -2.99 31.50 37.85
N TRP A 19 -2.61 32.46 37.02
CA TRP A 19 -2.53 32.29 35.57
C TRP A 19 -1.28 31.48 35.21
N ALA A 20 -1.42 30.40 34.44
CA ALA A 20 -0.39 29.92 33.51
C ALA A 20 -0.87 28.71 32.70
N ALA A 21 -0.35 28.62 31.48
CA ALA A 21 -0.25 27.42 30.64
C ALA A 21 -1.54 26.93 29.93
N GLY A 22 -1.87 27.62 28.83
CA GLY A 22 -2.83 27.17 27.82
C GLY A 22 -2.23 27.16 26.41
N THR A 23 -0.98 26.73 26.26
CA THR A 23 -0.39 26.35 24.96
C THR A 23 0.49 25.13 25.18
N PRO A 24 -0.03 23.94 24.82
CA PRO A 24 0.62 23.23 23.73
C PRO A 24 -0.38 22.33 22.97
N LEU A 25 -1.22 22.89 22.09
CA LEU A 25 -1.98 22.06 21.14
C LEU A 25 -1.44 22.16 19.71
N LEU A 26 -0.58 23.14 19.42
CA LEU A 26 -0.07 23.36 18.07
C LEU A 26 1.21 22.57 17.74
N LEU A 27 1.87 21.95 18.73
CA LEU A 27 3.10 21.18 18.52
C LEU A 27 2.87 19.69 18.19
N LEU A 28 1.63 19.19 18.34
CA LEU A 28 1.28 17.80 17.94
C LEU A 28 1.06 17.62 16.43
N LEU A 29 0.97 18.71 15.66
CA LEU A 29 0.79 18.68 14.20
C LEU A 29 2.10 18.50 13.40
N LEU A 30 3.25 18.43 14.08
CA LEU A 30 4.58 18.26 13.46
C LEU A 30 5.25 16.93 13.80
N LEU A 31 4.57 16.00 14.49
CA LEU A 31 5.08 14.64 14.62
C LEU A 31 4.95 13.97 13.24
N PRO A 32 6.06 13.60 12.58
CA PRO A 32 5.97 12.72 11.43
C PRO A 32 5.28 11.44 11.92
N LEU A 33 4.20 11.04 11.24
CA LEU A 33 3.63 9.72 11.45
C LEU A 33 4.79 8.71 11.40
N PRO A 34 4.86 7.72 12.32
CA PRO A 34 5.79 6.63 12.17
C PRO A 34 5.50 6.00 10.81
N GLY A 35 6.37 6.31 9.85
CA GLY A 35 6.36 5.70 8.54
C GLY A 35 6.38 4.21 8.79
N ALA A 36 5.32 3.53 8.34
CA ALA A 36 5.22 2.10 8.40
C ALA A 36 6.50 1.53 7.77
N ALA A 37 7.40 1.03 8.61
CA ALA A 37 8.49 0.16 8.20
C ALA A 37 7.87 -1.21 7.85
N GLY A 38 7.06 -1.23 6.79
CA GLY A 38 6.41 -2.41 6.24
C GLY A 38 7.07 -2.87 4.95
N GLY A 39 8.33 -2.50 4.70
CA GLY A 39 9.05 -2.95 3.50
C GLY A 39 9.55 -4.38 3.67
N GLY A 40 8.68 -5.39 3.54
CA GLY A 40 9.15 -6.78 3.54
C GLY A 40 8.14 -7.89 3.83
N ALA A 41 6.85 -7.61 4.02
CA ALA A 41 5.91 -8.61 4.52
C ALA A 41 5.67 -9.81 3.56
N VAL A 42 5.60 -9.59 2.24
CA VAL A 42 5.45 -10.68 1.26
C VAL A 42 6.69 -11.57 1.22
N CYS A 43 7.86 -10.95 1.16
CA CYS A 43 9.16 -11.63 1.08
C CYS A 43 9.57 -12.30 2.40
N GLY A 44 9.04 -11.84 3.54
CA GLY A 44 9.16 -12.50 4.84
C GLY A 44 8.30 -13.76 4.96
N SER A 45 7.22 -13.84 4.18
CA SER A 45 6.28 -14.97 4.23
C SER A 45 6.82 -16.23 3.52
N CYS A 46 7.78 -16.05 2.60
CA CYS A 46 8.49 -17.19 2.02
C CYS A 46 10.00 -16.94 1.91
N PRO A 47 10.78 -17.27 2.96
CA PRO A 47 12.23 -17.15 2.93
C PRO A 47 12.88 -18.25 2.09
N GLY A 48 14.14 -18.03 1.71
CA GLY A 48 14.97 -19.02 1.00
C GLY A 48 15.35 -18.63 -0.44
N PRO A 49 16.13 -19.51 -1.11
CA PRO A 49 16.55 -19.29 -2.49
C PRO A 49 15.43 -19.62 -3.49
N LEU A 50 15.59 -19.13 -4.72
CA LEU A 50 14.75 -19.48 -5.86
C LEU A 50 14.77 -21.00 -6.09
N ARG A 51 13.59 -21.60 -6.26
CA ARG A 51 13.46 -23.06 -6.31
C ARG A 51 13.73 -23.58 -7.72
N ASN A 52 14.58 -24.58 -7.84
CA ASN A 52 14.95 -25.10 -9.16
C ASN A 52 13.73 -25.74 -9.84
N GLY A 53 13.54 -25.43 -11.13
CA GLY A 53 12.42 -25.94 -11.92
C GLY A 53 11.09 -25.20 -11.75
N SER A 54 10.99 -24.21 -10.85
CA SER A 54 9.81 -23.33 -10.76
C SER A 54 9.62 -22.50 -12.03
N LEU A 55 8.41 -21.98 -12.24
CA LEU A 55 8.11 -21.14 -13.42
C LEU A 55 9.07 -19.95 -13.49
N VAL A 56 9.32 -19.31 -12.35
CA VAL A 56 10.22 -18.16 -12.24
C VAL A 56 11.68 -18.56 -12.43
N ALA A 57 12.11 -19.72 -11.92
CA ALA A 57 13.48 -20.21 -12.13
C ALA A 57 13.78 -20.48 -13.60
N ARG A 58 12.85 -21.13 -14.32
CA ARG A 58 12.98 -21.38 -15.76
C ARG A 58 13.05 -20.08 -16.55
N TYR A 59 12.19 -19.11 -16.19
CA TYR A 59 12.24 -17.78 -16.78
C TYR A 59 13.58 -17.07 -16.51
N CYS A 60 14.10 -17.18 -15.29
CA CYS A 60 15.36 -16.55 -14.92
C CYS A 60 16.55 -17.17 -15.67
N ALA A 61 16.56 -18.49 -15.81
CA ALA A 61 17.60 -19.22 -16.53
C ALA A 61 17.60 -18.94 -18.04
N SER A 62 16.43 -18.68 -18.64
CA SER A 62 16.32 -18.46 -20.08
C SER A 62 16.81 -17.08 -20.55
N ARG A 63 16.89 -16.09 -19.64
CA ARG A 63 17.27 -14.72 -20.00
C ARG A 63 18.72 -14.40 -19.64
N ALA A 64 19.51 -14.10 -20.67
CA ALA A 64 20.86 -13.55 -20.51
C ALA A 64 20.81 -12.23 -19.72
N GLY A 65 21.46 -12.20 -18.55
CA GLY A 65 21.50 -11.03 -17.68
C GLY A 65 20.37 -10.93 -16.67
N ALA A 66 19.54 -11.96 -16.47
CA ALA A 66 18.71 -12.07 -15.28
C ALA A 66 19.55 -12.58 -14.08
N GLU A 67 19.24 -12.09 -12.88
CA GLU A 67 19.91 -12.49 -11.65
C GLU A 67 18.87 -12.84 -10.58
N PRO A 68 18.96 -14.05 -9.97
CA PRO A 68 18.09 -14.42 -8.87
C PRO A 68 18.51 -13.67 -7.60
N ARG A 69 17.53 -13.06 -6.92
CA ARG A 69 17.73 -12.39 -5.63
C ARG A 69 16.72 -12.92 -4.62
N GLY A 70 17.18 -13.87 -3.79
CA GLY A 70 16.26 -14.67 -2.97
C GLY A 70 15.34 -15.49 -3.87
N ARG A 71 14.03 -15.32 -3.70
CA ARG A 71 12.98 -15.92 -4.55
C ARG A 71 12.50 -15.04 -5.70
N CYS A 72 13.15 -13.90 -5.89
CA CYS A 72 12.85 -12.98 -6.97
C CYS A 72 13.80 -13.19 -8.16
N CYS A 73 13.33 -13.01 -9.39
CA CYS A 73 14.20 -12.87 -10.55
C CYS A 73 14.17 -11.44 -11.11
N VAL A 74 15.30 -10.73 -11.00
CA VAL A 74 15.44 -9.35 -11.50
C VAL A 74 16.31 -9.29 -12.75
N ALA A 75 16.09 -8.31 -13.61
CA ALA A 75 17.05 -8.02 -14.68
C ALA A 75 18.29 -7.36 -14.07
N ARG A 76 19.48 -7.65 -14.59
CA ARG A 76 20.70 -6.94 -14.19
C ARG A 76 20.50 -5.44 -14.43
N GLY A 77 20.68 -4.66 -13.37
CA GLY A 77 20.84 -3.22 -13.52
C GLY A 77 22.07 -2.90 -14.37
N PRO A 78 22.18 -1.67 -14.91
CA PRO A 78 23.39 -1.26 -15.60
C PRO A 78 24.59 -1.51 -14.68
N PRO A 79 25.73 -1.98 -15.21
CA PRO A 79 26.93 -2.15 -14.40
C PRO A 79 27.18 -0.82 -13.71
N ARG A 80 27.15 -0.81 -12.37
CA ARG A 80 27.64 0.34 -11.62
C ARG A 80 29.07 0.53 -12.08
N ARG A 81 29.32 1.56 -12.91
CA ARG A 81 30.66 2.04 -13.20
C ARG A 81 31.25 2.33 -11.82
N LEU A 82 32.14 1.44 -11.39
CA LEU A 82 33.04 1.72 -10.30
C LEU A 82 33.72 3.04 -10.68
N LEU A 83 33.31 4.13 -10.04
CA LEU A 83 34.11 5.34 -10.01
C LEU A 83 35.42 4.91 -9.38
N GLY A 84 36.42 4.72 -10.24
CA GLY A 84 37.72 4.23 -9.84
C GLY A 84 38.43 5.25 -8.97
N TYR A 85 38.97 4.78 -7.86
CA TYR A 85 40.21 5.31 -7.31
C TYR A 85 40.94 4.17 -6.57
N GLY A 86 42.18 3.91 -6.97
CA GLY A 86 43.13 3.09 -6.19
C GLY A 86 43.60 1.78 -6.84
N ARG A 87 44.72 1.85 -7.56
CA ARG A 87 45.53 0.71 -8.00
C ARG A 87 46.09 -0.08 -6.81
N GLY A 88 46.06 -1.41 -6.91
CA GLY A 88 47.18 -2.26 -6.49
C GLY A 88 46.92 -3.26 -5.36
N ARG A 89 46.59 -4.51 -5.72
CA ARG A 89 47.38 -5.73 -5.43
C ARG A 89 46.63 -6.96 -5.95
N ARG A 90 47.35 -7.83 -6.67
CA ARG A 90 46.89 -9.19 -7.03
C ARG A 90 46.64 -9.97 -5.74
N GLY A 91 45.40 -10.37 -5.52
CA GLY A 91 44.99 -11.25 -4.44
C GLY A 91 43.67 -11.90 -4.80
N ARG A 92 43.60 -13.22 -4.63
CA ARG A 92 42.39 -14.03 -4.78
C ARG A 92 41.24 -13.42 -3.96
N GLY A 93 40.04 -13.43 -4.53
CA GLY A 93 38.83 -13.03 -3.83
C GLY A 93 37.79 -12.53 -4.81
N ALA A 94 37.08 -13.46 -5.48
CA ALA A 94 35.68 -13.21 -5.76
C ALA A 94 35.08 -12.74 -4.43
N ALA A 95 34.43 -11.58 -4.42
CA ALA A 95 33.68 -11.10 -3.27
C ALA A 95 32.55 -12.10 -3.02
N ALA A 96 32.90 -13.16 -2.30
CA ALA A 96 31.99 -14.04 -1.65
C ALA A 96 31.17 -13.16 -0.72
N CYS A 97 29.87 -13.09 -0.96
CA CYS A 97 28.92 -12.84 0.10
C CYS A 97 29.09 -13.98 1.12
N GLY A 98 30.07 -13.84 2.00
CA GLY A 98 30.43 -14.81 3.01
C GLY A 98 30.42 -14.13 4.37
N GLY A 99 29.46 -14.52 5.21
CA GLY A 99 29.59 -14.40 6.67
C GLY A 99 28.34 -13.88 7.37
N LEU A 100 27.55 -14.82 7.90
CA LEU A 100 26.46 -14.68 8.90
C LEU A 100 25.24 -13.86 8.43
N GLN A 101 24.02 -14.39 8.38
CA GLN A 101 23.35 -15.28 9.33
C GLN A 101 22.24 -16.06 8.59
N GLN A 102 22.09 -17.33 8.95
CA GLN A 102 21.00 -18.20 8.49
C GLN A 102 19.66 -17.53 8.85
N GLY A 103 18.81 -17.23 7.86
CA GLY A 103 17.49 -16.64 8.08
C GLY A 103 17.08 -15.44 7.21
N ALA A 104 17.80 -15.12 6.13
CA ALA A 104 17.45 -13.97 5.28
C ALA A 104 16.38 -14.32 4.23
N GLY A 105 15.10 -14.17 4.58
CA GLY A 105 14.06 -13.83 3.60
C GLY A 105 14.45 -12.56 2.84
N CYS A 106 14.04 -12.41 1.57
CA CYS A 106 14.53 -11.47 0.55
C CYS A 106 15.31 -10.22 1.03
N ALA A 107 16.53 -10.35 1.57
CA ALA A 107 17.23 -9.23 2.24
C ALA A 107 17.88 -8.24 1.25
N GLY A 108 17.40 -8.20 0.01
CA GLY A 108 17.95 -7.35 -1.02
C GLY A 108 16.93 -6.71 -1.95
N VAL A 109 15.64 -6.97 -1.75
CA VAL A 109 14.56 -6.30 -2.46
C VAL A 109 13.74 -5.60 -1.39
N SER A 110 14.12 -4.36 -1.06
CA SER A 110 13.47 -3.53 -0.02
C SER A 110 12.02 -3.17 -0.36
N ARG A 111 11.56 -3.48 -1.57
CA ARG A 111 10.21 -3.20 -2.08
C ARG A 111 9.76 -4.34 -3.01
N PRO A 112 8.67 -5.07 -2.74
CA PRO A 112 8.17 -6.13 -3.62
C PRO A 112 7.83 -5.63 -5.04
N SER A 113 7.53 -4.33 -5.17
CA SER A 113 7.36 -3.63 -6.46
C SER A 113 8.61 -3.63 -7.35
N LEU A 114 9.79 -3.97 -6.81
CA LEU A 114 11.01 -4.16 -7.60
C LEU A 114 11.21 -5.60 -8.07
N CYS A 115 10.30 -6.51 -7.71
CA CYS A 115 10.35 -7.90 -8.08
C CYS A 115 9.36 -8.20 -9.22
N PRO A 116 9.75 -8.08 -10.49
CA PRO A 116 8.86 -8.37 -11.61
C PRO A 116 8.50 -9.85 -11.72
N ARG A 117 9.23 -10.76 -11.06
CA ARG A 117 9.00 -12.21 -11.13
C ARG A 117 9.27 -12.82 -9.77
N LEU A 118 8.24 -13.37 -9.13
CA LEU A 118 8.26 -13.76 -7.73
C LEU A 118 7.86 -15.24 -7.60
N ASP A 119 8.71 -16.02 -6.95
CA ASP A 119 8.45 -17.43 -6.65
C ASP A 119 8.01 -17.57 -5.19
N LEU A 120 6.75 -17.97 -4.99
CA LEU A 120 6.20 -18.33 -3.68
C LEU A 120 5.81 -19.81 -3.66
N SER A 121 6.43 -20.65 -4.49
CA SER A 121 6.16 -22.08 -4.52
C SER A 121 6.75 -22.81 -3.30
N ASN A 122 6.02 -23.82 -2.83
CA ASN A 122 6.44 -24.70 -1.74
C ASN A 122 6.87 -23.95 -0.46
N CYS A 123 5.98 -23.09 0.02
CA CYS A 123 6.17 -22.23 1.18
C CYS A 123 5.23 -22.60 2.34
N SER A 124 4.46 -23.70 2.20
CA SER A 124 3.41 -24.11 3.15
C SER A 124 2.35 -23.04 3.43
N LEU A 125 2.09 -22.16 2.45
CA LEU A 125 1.12 -21.08 2.58
C LEU A 125 -0.31 -21.63 2.56
N ARG A 126 -1.11 -21.31 3.58
CA ARG A 126 -2.55 -21.63 3.63
C ARG A 126 -3.44 -20.51 3.11
N SER A 127 -2.93 -19.28 3.16
CA SER A 127 -3.57 -18.07 2.65
C SER A 127 -2.50 -17.14 2.06
N LEU A 128 -2.93 -16.19 1.23
CA LEU A 128 -2.04 -15.17 0.70
C LEU A 128 -1.53 -14.26 1.85
N PRO A 129 -0.27 -13.78 1.78
CA PRO A 129 0.28 -12.85 2.77
C PRO A 129 -0.57 -11.58 2.93
N ALA A 130 -0.65 -11.02 4.14
CA ALA A 130 -1.43 -9.79 4.39
C ALA A 130 -1.00 -8.60 3.50
N ALA A 131 0.27 -8.56 3.11
CA ALA A 131 0.83 -7.52 2.24
C ALA A 131 0.92 -7.94 0.77
N PHE A 132 0.19 -8.97 0.32
CA PHE A 132 0.28 -9.51 -1.04
C PHE A 132 0.09 -8.45 -2.14
N ALA A 133 -0.75 -7.43 -1.89
CA ALA A 133 -0.96 -6.30 -2.78
C ALA A 133 0.34 -5.49 -3.08
N GLU A 134 1.35 -5.53 -2.22
CA GLU A 134 2.65 -4.90 -2.50
C GLU A 134 3.36 -5.51 -3.72
N ALA A 135 3.01 -6.76 -4.07
CA ALA A 135 3.53 -7.49 -5.21
C ALA A 135 2.71 -7.28 -6.50
N ALA A 136 1.77 -6.33 -6.53
CA ALA A 136 0.91 -6.07 -7.71
C ALA A 136 1.67 -5.73 -9.01
N ALA A 137 2.94 -5.31 -8.92
CA ALA A 137 3.80 -5.07 -10.07
C ALA A 137 4.45 -6.34 -10.67
N VAL A 138 4.22 -7.52 -10.08
CA VAL A 138 4.74 -8.79 -10.56
C VAL A 138 4.11 -9.15 -11.91
N ALA A 139 4.94 -9.58 -12.85
CA ALA A 139 4.53 -10.13 -14.14
C ALA A 139 4.49 -11.66 -14.18
N VAL A 140 5.32 -12.34 -13.39
CA VAL A 140 5.30 -13.81 -13.27
C VAL A 140 5.25 -14.21 -11.81
N LEU A 141 4.22 -14.96 -11.42
CA LEU A 141 4.02 -15.41 -10.05
C LEU A 141 3.82 -16.93 -10.00
N ASP A 142 4.53 -17.60 -9.12
CA ASP A 142 4.39 -19.03 -8.87
C ASP A 142 3.89 -19.26 -7.44
N LEU A 143 2.69 -19.82 -7.28
CA LEU A 143 2.06 -20.17 -6.00
C LEU A 143 1.94 -21.69 -5.80
N THR A 144 2.51 -22.49 -6.71
CA THR A 144 2.35 -23.94 -6.72
C THR A 144 2.90 -24.61 -5.46
N GLU A 145 2.48 -25.86 -5.20
CA GLU A 145 2.93 -26.64 -4.05
C GLU A 145 2.66 -25.97 -2.69
N ASN A 146 1.58 -25.19 -2.60
CA ASN A 146 1.09 -24.65 -1.34
C ASN A 146 -0.32 -25.15 -1.07
N PRO A 147 -0.67 -25.48 0.19
CA PRO A 147 -2.03 -25.85 0.58
C PRO A 147 -2.94 -24.62 0.70
N LEU A 148 -3.00 -23.81 -0.37
CA LEU A 148 -3.76 -22.56 -0.40
C LEU A 148 -5.26 -22.84 -0.45
N ALA A 149 -6.02 -22.22 0.44
CA ALA A 149 -7.46 -22.12 0.28
C ALA A 149 -7.81 -21.13 -0.85
N ALA A 150 -9.00 -21.30 -1.44
CA ALA A 150 -9.52 -20.38 -2.46
C ALA A 150 -9.46 -18.92 -1.98
N PRO A 151 -8.58 -18.08 -2.56
CA PRO A 151 -8.52 -16.68 -2.18
C PRO A 151 -9.75 -15.95 -2.71
N PRO A 152 -10.22 -14.89 -2.04
CA PRO A 152 -11.27 -14.05 -2.62
C PRO A 152 -10.75 -13.41 -3.91
N ASN A 153 -11.63 -13.23 -4.90
CA ASN A 153 -11.27 -12.66 -6.20
C ASN A 153 -10.57 -11.29 -6.08
N SER A 154 -10.89 -10.52 -5.05
CA SER A 154 -10.28 -9.22 -4.75
C SER A 154 -8.80 -9.27 -4.32
N SER A 155 -8.25 -10.46 -4.04
CA SER A 155 -6.84 -10.61 -3.61
C SER A 155 -5.85 -10.21 -4.70
N PHE A 156 -6.27 -10.26 -5.96
CA PHE A 156 -5.46 -9.91 -7.13
C PHE A 156 -5.80 -8.52 -7.70
N LEU A 157 -6.48 -7.66 -6.93
CA LEU A 157 -6.69 -6.27 -7.32
C LEU A 157 -5.35 -5.55 -7.51
N GLY A 158 -5.26 -4.74 -8.56
CA GLY A 158 -4.05 -3.99 -8.94
C GLY A 158 -2.99 -4.81 -9.68
N PHE A 159 -3.11 -6.15 -9.79
CA PHE A 159 -2.19 -6.99 -10.58
C PHE A 159 -2.46 -6.84 -12.08
N THR A 160 -2.11 -5.68 -12.61
CA THR A 160 -2.37 -5.27 -14.00
C THR A 160 -1.28 -5.71 -14.98
N ASN A 161 -0.12 -6.11 -14.47
CA ASN A 161 1.03 -6.55 -15.28
C ASN A 161 1.23 -8.07 -15.30
N LEU A 162 0.30 -8.84 -14.71
CA LEU A 162 0.48 -10.26 -14.46
C LEU A 162 0.31 -11.06 -15.77
N GLN A 163 1.41 -11.55 -16.34
CA GLN A 163 1.41 -12.29 -17.60
C GLN A 163 1.30 -13.80 -17.41
N SER A 164 1.90 -14.32 -16.34
CA SER A 164 1.90 -15.76 -16.07
C SER A 164 1.73 -16.03 -14.59
N LEU A 165 0.72 -16.84 -14.26
CA LEU A 165 0.39 -17.22 -12.90
C LEU A 165 0.27 -18.74 -12.83
N ALA A 166 1.07 -19.38 -11.99
CA ALA A 166 0.91 -20.80 -11.68
C ALA A 166 0.25 -20.96 -10.30
N VAL A 167 -0.86 -21.68 -10.26
CA VAL A 167 -1.62 -22.00 -9.04
C VAL A 167 -1.73 -23.52 -8.85
N PRO A 168 -1.94 -24.00 -7.61
CA PRO A 168 -2.36 -25.38 -7.35
C PRO A 168 -3.58 -25.78 -8.19
N LEU A 169 -3.68 -27.06 -8.58
CA LEU A 169 -4.74 -27.55 -9.48
C LEU A 169 -6.15 -27.38 -8.90
N GLU A 170 -6.27 -27.39 -7.58
CA GLU A 170 -7.52 -27.22 -6.84
C GLU A 170 -8.08 -25.78 -6.93
N LEU A 171 -7.31 -24.84 -7.48
CA LEU A 171 -7.66 -23.42 -7.56
C LEU A 171 -7.92 -23.01 -9.00
N GLU A 172 -9.03 -22.31 -9.22
CA GLU A 172 -9.30 -21.62 -10.49
C GLU A 172 -8.38 -20.41 -10.68
N CYS A 173 -8.11 -20.10 -11.95
CA CYS A 173 -7.46 -18.84 -12.30
C CYS A 173 -8.30 -17.66 -11.79
N PRO A 174 -7.68 -16.63 -11.19
CA PRO A 174 -8.41 -15.46 -10.71
C PRO A 174 -9.08 -14.74 -11.88
N GLY A 175 -10.31 -14.28 -11.67
CA GLY A 175 -11.16 -13.73 -12.74
C GLY A 175 -11.80 -14.78 -13.66
N GLY A 176 -11.56 -16.07 -13.39
CA GLY A 176 -12.04 -17.18 -14.21
C GLY A 176 -11.25 -17.37 -15.51
N ASN A 177 -11.58 -18.40 -16.27
CA ASN A 177 -10.84 -18.77 -17.49
C ASN A 177 -10.93 -17.69 -18.60
N SER A 178 -11.99 -16.89 -18.61
CA SER A 178 -12.17 -15.80 -19.59
C SER A 178 -11.26 -14.59 -19.33
N ALA A 179 -10.68 -14.47 -18.15
CA ALA A 179 -9.71 -13.42 -17.82
C ALA A 179 -8.32 -13.66 -18.43
N TRP A 180 -8.09 -14.85 -19.01
CA TRP A 180 -6.80 -15.30 -19.51
C TRP A 180 -6.88 -15.69 -20.99
N GLU A 181 -5.76 -15.59 -21.69
CA GLU A 181 -5.65 -16.00 -23.09
C GLU A 181 -5.61 -17.51 -23.20
N GLU A 182 -4.82 -18.13 -22.33
CA GLU A 182 -4.61 -19.57 -22.29
C GLU A 182 -4.57 -20.05 -20.83
N VAL A 183 -5.30 -21.13 -20.55
CA VAL A 183 -5.25 -21.83 -19.26
C VAL A 183 -4.88 -23.27 -19.53
N THR A 184 -3.70 -23.68 -19.07
CA THR A 184 -3.19 -25.04 -19.25
C THR A 184 -3.04 -25.74 -17.90
N GLU A 185 -3.38 -27.01 -17.84
CA GLU A 185 -3.14 -27.85 -16.68
C GLU A 185 -1.88 -28.68 -16.91
N HIS A 186 -0.92 -28.57 -16.00
CA HIS A 186 0.35 -29.27 -16.08
C HIS A 186 0.62 -30.01 -14.76
N GLY A 187 0.42 -31.32 -14.76
CA GLY A 187 0.54 -32.15 -13.56
C GLY A 187 -0.46 -31.71 -12.48
N SER A 188 0.06 -31.32 -11.31
CA SER A 188 -0.73 -30.82 -10.17
C SER A 188 -0.80 -29.29 -10.11
N SER A 189 -0.61 -28.60 -11.24
CA SER A 189 -0.63 -27.15 -11.30
C SER A 189 -1.45 -26.66 -12.49
N ARG A 190 -2.11 -25.53 -12.32
CA ARG A 190 -2.81 -24.80 -13.37
C ARG A 190 -2.02 -23.53 -13.69
N LEU A 191 -1.69 -23.35 -14.96
CA LEU A 191 -0.99 -22.19 -15.48
C LEU A 191 -1.98 -21.30 -16.21
N CYS A 192 -2.12 -20.07 -15.74
CA CYS A 192 -2.91 -19.02 -16.35
C CYS A 192 -1.93 -18.09 -17.08
N HIS A 193 -2.06 -17.99 -18.40
CA HIS A 193 -1.15 -17.24 -19.26
C HIS A 193 -1.89 -16.18 -20.08
N GLY A 194 -1.29 -15.00 -20.20
CA GLY A 194 -1.79 -13.89 -21.01
C GLY A 194 -3.04 -13.26 -20.41
N GLN A 195 -2.89 -12.47 -19.35
CA GLN A 195 -4.03 -11.72 -18.79
C GLN A 195 -4.68 -10.84 -19.87
N ARG A 196 -5.97 -11.06 -20.12
CA ARG A 196 -6.74 -10.27 -21.08
C ARG A 196 -7.12 -8.93 -20.47
N ASN A 197 -7.12 -7.88 -21.29
CA ASN A 197 -7.63 -6.59 -20.85
C ASN A 197 -9.18 -6.61 -20.87
N PRO A 198 -9.85 -6.51 -19.70
CA PRO A 198 -11.31 -6.51 -19.64
C PRO A 198 -11.95 -5.31 -20.35
N CYS A 199 -11.22 -4.22 -20.55
CA CYS A 199 -11.69 -3.05 -21.30
C CYS A 199 -11.65 -3.26 -22.83
N ASN A 200 -11.00 -4.32 -23.33
CA ASN A 200 -10.87 -4.58 -24.77
C ASN A 200 -12.06 -5.36 -25.35
N SER A 201 -12.89 -5.97 -24.50
CA SER A 201 -14.14 -6.60 -24.95
C SER A 201 -15.16 -5.50 -25.27
N SER A 202 -15.40 -5.34 -26.56
CA SER A 202 -16.22 -4.29 -27.17
C SER A 202 -17.54 -4.03 -26.45
N GLY A 203 -17.74 -2.78 -26.00
CA GLY A 203 -19.04 -2.11 -26.04
C GLY A 203 -19.96 -2.21 -24.82
N GLU A 204 -19.75 -3.08 -23.83
CA GLU A 204 -20.69 -3.19 -22.70
C GLU A 204 -20.12 -2.66 -21.37
N LEU A 205 -18.83 -2.92 -21.09
CA LEU A 205 -18.16 -2.38 -19.88
C LEU A 205 -17.66 -0.94 -20.05
N ALA A 206 -17.34 -0.51 -21.28
CA ALA A 206 -16.88 0.87 -21.52
C ALA A 206 -18.00 1.92 -21.27
N TRP A 207 -19.27 1.52 -21.37
CA TRP A 207 -20.43 2.38 -21.11
C TRP A 207 -20.79 2.52 -19.63
N LEU A 208 -20.15 1.75 -18.74
CA LEU A 208 -20.35 1.87 -17.28
C LEU A 208 -19.57 3.03 -16.68
N CYS A 209 -18.57 3.57 -17.40
CA CYS A 209 -17.80 4.70 -16.92
C CYS A 209 -18.53 6.03 -17.19
N PRO A 210 -18.46 7.00 -16.25
CA PRO A 210 -19.00 8.34 -16.48
C PRO A 210 -18.27 9.03 -17.65
N GLU A 211 -18.91 10.06 -18.22
CA GLU A 211 -18.51 10.73 -19.48
C GLU A 211 -17.03 11.19 -19.54
N ASN A 212 -16.45 11.55 -18.39
CA ASN A 212 -15.06 11.99 -18.27
C ASN A 212 -14.12 10.94 -17.67
N ALA A 213 -14.50 9.67 -17.73
CA ALA A 213 -13.69 8.55 -17.25
C ALA A 213 -13.45 7.52 -18.35
N ALA A 214 -12.27 6.91 -18.30
CA ALA A 214 -11.88 5.82 -19.17
C ALA A 214 -11.80 4.52 -18.38
N CYS A 215 -12.19 3.42 -19.02
CA CYS A 215 -11.98 2.08 -18.49
C CYS A 215 -10.47 1.79 -18.40
N ALA A 216 -10.05 1.29 -17.24
CA ALA A 216 -8.70 0.80 -17.01
C ALA A 216 -8.76 -0.60 -16.34
N PRO A 217 -7.82 -1.50 -16.64
CA PRO A 217 -7.75 -2.79 -15.96
C PRO A 217 -7.37 -2.60 -14.48
N ASP A 218 -7.88 -3.45 -13.60
CA ASP A 218 -7.56 -3.45 -12.16
C ASP A 218 -7.22 -4.85 -11.62
N GLY A 219 -6.76 -5.75 -12.49
CA GLY A 219 -6.42 -7.13 -12.15
C GLY A 219 -7.12 -8.15 -13.03
N PRO A 220 -6.89 -9.46 -12.81
CA PRO A 220 -7.49 -10.53 -13.61
C PRO A 220 -9.01 -10.52 -13.48
N GLY A 221 -9.72 -10.19 -14.56
CA GLY A 221 -11.18 -10.10 -14.58
C GLY A 221 -11.77 -8.84 -13.90
N PHE A 222 -10.93 -7.87 -13.50
CA PHE A 222 -11.38 -6.63 -12.85
C PHE A 222 -11.05 -5.40 -13.69
N SER A 223 -11.98 -4.44 -13.68
CA SER A 223 -11.81 -3.14 -14.33
C SER A 223 -12.23 -2.02 -13.38
N GLN A 224 -11.69 -0.83 -13.60
CA GLN A 224 -12.00 0.39 -12.86
C GLN A 224 -12.15 1.57 -13.83
N CYS A 225 -12.89 2.60 -13.42
CA CYS A 225 -13.01 3.83 -14.18
C CYS A 225 -12.05 4.88 -13.61
N LEU A 226 -11.08 5.31 -14.41
CA LEU A 226 -10.16 6.38 -14.05
C LEU A 226 -10.56 7.66 -14.75
N CYS A 227 -10.54 8.79 -14.04
CA CYS A 227 -10.82 10.07 -14.67
C CYS A 227 -9.79 10.37 -15.75
N ALA A 228 -10.28 10.75 -16.93
CA ALA A 228 -9.42 11.28 -17.99
C ALA A 228 -8.82 12.61 -17.52
N SER A 229 -7.54 12.86 -17.81
CA SER A 229 -6.94 14.17 -17.51
C SER A 229 -7.66 15.25 -18.35
N PRO A 230 -8.04 16.41 -17.79
CA PRO A 230 -7.68 16.99 -16.48
C PRO A 230 -8.72 16.77 -15.35
N PHE A 231 -9.67 15.87 -15.54
CA PHE A 231 -10.77 15.66 -14.60
C PHE A 231 -10.34 14.88 -13.36
N HIS A 232 -10.98 15.17 -12.21
CA HIS A 232 -10.75 14.45 -10.97
C HIS A 232 -12.01 14.40 -10.08
N GLY A 233 -11.90 13.67 -8.98
CA GLY A 233 -12.98 13.43 -8.01
C GLY A 233 -13.80 12.18 -8.33
N TYR A 234 -14.64 11.78 -7.38
CA TYR A 234 -15.40 10.52 -7.45
C TYR A 234 -16.42 10.41 -8.60
N LYS A 235 -16.70 11.52 -9.32
CA LYS A 235 -17.55 11.57 -10.51
C LYS A 235 -16.83 12.09 -11.77
N CYS A 236 -15.54 12.44 -11.68
CA CYS A 236 -14.78 13.04 -12.78
C CYS A 236 -15.43 14.31 -13.38
N LEU A 237 -16.11 15.12 -12.58
CA LEU A 237 -16.76 16.36 -13.02
C LEU A 237 -15.97 17.63 -12.68
N ARG A 238 -14.85 17.51 -11.97
CA ARG A 238 -14.06 18.66 -11.51
C ARG A 238 -12.80 18.80 -12.35
N GLU A 239 -12.53 20.02 -12.77
CA GLU A 239 -11.30 20.41 -13.46
C GLU A 239 -10.53 21.42 -12.59
N GLY A 240 -9.20 21.45 -12.74
CA GLY A 240 -8.34 22.38 -12.00
C GLY A 240 -8.04 21.95 -10.55
N ALA A 241 -7.40 22.82 -9.78
CA ALA A 241 -7.09 22.56 -8.37
C ALA A 241 -8.16 23.17 -7.46
N PHE A 242 -8.55 22.45 -6.41
CA PHE A 242 -9.43 23.02 -5.38
C PHE A 242 -8.69 24.19 -4.69
N PRO A 243 -9.29 25.39 -4.58
CA PRO A 243 -8.62 26.54 -3.99
C PRO A 243 -8.65 26.43 -2.46
N VAL A 244 -7.75 25.61 -1.91
CA VAL A 244 -7.66 25.28 -0.48
C VAL A 244 -7.48 26.54 0.36
N LEU A 245 -6.61 27.46 -0.05
CA LEU A 245 -6.28 28.67 0.71
C LEU A 245 -7.50 29.58 0.97
N PRO A 246 -8.27 30.03 -0.03
CA PRO A 246 -9.44 30.87 0.24
C PRO A 246 -10.54 30.10 0.98
N PHE A 247 -10.70 28.80 0.73
CA PHE A 247 -11.67 28.00 1.46
C PHE A 247 -11.33 27.94 2.96
N CYS A 248 -10.08 27.60 3.30
CA CYS A 248 -9.63 27.56 4.68
C CYS A 248 -9.62 28.95 5.34
N SER A 249 -9.32 30.02 4.61
CA SER A 249 -9.33 31.38 5.18
C SER A 249 -10.75 31.82 5.56
N ILE A 250 -11.73 31.56 4.69
CA ILE A 250 -13.13 31.90 4.97
C ILE A 250 -13.64 31.07 6.15
N LEU A 251 -13.40 29.76 6.13
CA LEU A 251 -13.81 28.87 7.21
C LEU A 251 -13.20 29.31 8.55
N GLY A 252 -11.88 29.55 8.57
CA GLY A 252 -11.16 30.01 9.77
C GLY A 252 -11.66 31.35 10.30
N ALA A 253 -11.93 32.31 9.41
CA ALA A 253 -12.45 33.62 9.79
C ALA A 253 -13.85 33.54 10.41
N VAL A 254 -14.76 32.75 9.80
CA VAL A 254 -16.11 32.55 10.31
C VAL A 254 -16.07 31.84 11.67
N THR A 255 -15.25 30.81 11.83
CA THR A 255 -15.07 30.13 13.11
C THR A 255 -14.53 31.08 14.18
N ALA A 256 -13.50 31.85 13.88
CA ALA A 256 -12.94 32.82 14.82
C ALA A 256 -13.97 33.88 15.23
N ALA A 257 -14.74 34.41 14.27
CA ALA A 257 -15.81 35.37 14.54
C ALA A 257 -16.90 34.78 15.45
N LEU A 258 -17.36 33.56 15.16
CA LEU A 258 -18.34 32.87 16.00
C LEU A 258 -17.78 32.59 17.40
N SER A 259 -16.53 32.15 17.53
CA SER A 259 -15.87 31.95 18.82
C SER A 259 -15.79 33.24 19.63
N LEU A 260 -15.44 34.37 18.99
CA LEU A 260 -15.40 35.69 19.64
C LEU A 260 -16.79 36.17 20.07
N LEU A 261 -17.81 35.95 19.25
CA LEU A 261 -19.20 36.28 19.57
C LEU A 261 -19.73 35.44 20.74
N LEU A 262 -19.50 34.13 20.71
CA LEU A 262 -19.86 33.22 21.80
C LEU A 262 -19.12 33.58 23.08
N TRP A 263 -17.82 33.87 22.99
CA TRP A 263 -17.02 34.34 24.13
C TRP A 263 -17.59 35.64 24.71
N GLY A 264 -17.89 36.63 23.86
CA GLY A 264 -18.41 37.93 24.28
C GLY A 264 -19.79 37.84 24.93
N THR A 265 -20.69 37.04 24.37
CA THR A 265 -22.06 36.85 24.91
C THR A 265 -22.05 36.01 26.19
N GLN A 266 -21.26 34.95 26.28
CA GLN A 266 -21.15 34.13 27.49
C GLN A 266 -20.42 34.85 28.64
N ARG A 267 -19.35 35.62 28.37
CA ARG A 267 -18.71 36.45 29.41
C ARG A 267 -19.63 37.55 29.94
N ARG A 268 -20.51 38.10 29.11
CA ARG A 268 -21.49 39.11 29.54
C ARG A 268 -22.53 38.50 30.49
N LYS A 269 -22.92 37.24 30.28
CA LYS A 269 -23.82 36.49 31.20
C LYS A 269 -23.15 36.13 32.53
N ALA A 270 -21.83 35.93 32.57
CA ALA A 270 -21.08 35.69 33.81
C ALA A 270 -20.85 36.95 34.67
N LYS A 271 -21.21 38.15 34.17
CA LYS A 271 -21.07 39.44 34.88
C LYS A 271 -22.40 40.07 35.32
N ALA A 272 -23.52 39.36 35.20
CA ALA A 272 -24.80 39.79 35.77
C ALA A 272 -24.93 39.20 37.20
N PRO A 273 -24.95 40.04 38.26
CA PRO A 273 -25.21 39.60 39.63
C PRO A 273 -26.68 39.24 39.87
#